data_AF-A0A955HPB9-F1
#
_entry.id   AF-A0A955HPB9-F1
#
_cell.length_a   1.000
_cell.length_b   1.000
_cell.length_c   1.000
_cell.angle_alpha   90.00
_cell.angle_beta   90.00
_cell.angle_gamma   90.00
#
_symmetry.space_group_name_H-M   'P 1'
#
loop_
_entity.id
_entity.type
_entity.pdbx_description
1 polymer ?
#
loop_
_entity_poly.entity_id
_entity_poly.type
_entity_poly.pdbx_seq_one_letter_code
_entity_poly.pdbx_strand_id
1 'polypeptide(L)'
;MVNYLKQLSGFLFYLLGGSFFLAYLLMVNQMTPIGGWWLKVADLPLAFVGLLYGASSLYLSVKPKDRESRALFYTIGIPAVAIFSTLLVLNFWPALSLVSG
;
A
#
# COMPACT_ATOMS: atom_id res chain seq x y z
N MET A 1 14.63 -13.84 2.60
CA MET A 1 13.63 -12.91 3.20
C MET A 1 12.92 -12.04 2.18
N VAL A 2 13.61 -11.29 1.31
CA VAL A 2 12.93 -10.37 0.36
C VAL A 2 11.94 -11.07 -0.59
N ASN A 3 12.24 -12.30 -1.03
CA ASN A 3 11.30 -13.10 -1.84
C ASN A 3 10.00 -13.43 -1.10
N TYR A 4 10.08 -13.75 0.20
CA TYR A 4 8.92 -14.00 1.04
C TYR A 4 8.10 -12.72 1.22
N LEU A 5 8.78 -11.59 1.47
CA LEU A 5 8.14 -10.28 1.60
C LEU A 5 7.39 -9.90 0.32
N LYS A 6 7.98 -10.15 -0.87
CA LYS A 6 7.33 -9.96 -2.17
C LYS A 6 6.10 -10.87 -2.33
N GLN A 7 6.21 -12.16 -2.00
CA GLN A 7 5.07 -13.07 -2.13
C GLN A 7 3.92 -12.71 -1.18
N LEU A 8 4.23 -12.42 0.07
CA LEU A 8 3.22 -12.04 1.07
C LEU A 8 2.55 -10.71 0.72
N SER A 9 3.33 -9.69 0.37
CA SER A 9 2.77 -8.41 -0.07
C SER A 9 1.97 -8.55 -1.36
N GLY A 10 2.40 -9.38 -2.31
CA GLY A 10 1.63 -9.67 -3.51
C GLY A 10 0.29 -10.35 -3.20
N PHE A 11 0.29 -11.37 -2.34
CA PHE A 11 -0.93 -12.04 -1.90
C PHE A 11 -1.91 -11.06 -1.23
N LEU A 12 -1.41 -10.26 -0.28
CA LEU A 12 -2.21 -9.25 0.39
C LEU A 12 -2.72 -8.16 -0.57
N PHE A 13 -1.93 -7.79 -1.58
CA PHE A 13 -2.32 -6.79 -2.57
C PHE A 13 -3.51 -7.27 -3.41
N TYR A 14 -3.46 -8.51 -3.89
CA TYR A 14 -4.58 -9.09 -4.63
C TYR A 14 -5.80 -9.34 -3.76
N LEU A 15 -5.60 -9.75 -2.50
CA LEU A 15 -6.71 -9.97 -1.56
C LEU A 15 -7.40 -8.64 -1.22
N LEU A 16 -6.64 -7.61 -0.87
CA LEU A 16 -7.18 -6.27 -0.59
C LEU A 16 -7.79 -5.64 -1.84
N GLY A 17 -7.11 -5.71 -2.99
CA GLY A 17 -7.62 -5.20 -4.26
C GLY A 17 -8.93 -5.88 -4.69
N GLY A 18 -9.03 -7.20 -4.51
CA GLY A 18 -10.27 -7.95 -4.73
C GLY A 18 -11.39 -7.53 -3.78
N SER A 19 -11.08 -7.33 -2.50
CA SER A 19 -12.05 -6.83 -1.52
C SER A 19 -12.52 -5.40 -1.84
N PHE A 20 -11.63 -4.55 -2.37
CA PHE A 20 -11.94 -3.20 -2.85
C PHE A 20 -12.91 -3.24 -4.02
N PHE A 21 -12.63 -4.10 -5.00
CA PHE A 21 -13.48 -4.26 -6.16
C PHE A 21 -14.88 -4.75 -5.77
N LEU A 22 -14.98 -5.72 -4.87
CA LEU A 22 -16.26 -6.20 -4.33
C LEU A 22 -17.00 -5.09 -3.57
N ALA A 23 -16.31 -4.35 -2.71
CA ALA A 23 -16.90 -3.24 -1.97
C ALA A 23 -17.41 -2.12 -2.90
N TYR A 24 -16.67 -1.83 -3.97
CA TYR A 24 -17.09 -0.90 -5.01
C TYR A 24 -18.35 -1.40 -5.73
N LEU A 25 -18.40 -2.67 -6.14
CA LEU A 25 -19.60 -3.24 -6.77
C LEU A 25 -20.82 -3.20 -5.84
N LEU A 26 -20.64 -3.52 -4.55
CA LEU A 26 -21.71 -3.44 -3.56
C LEU A 26 -22.21 -2.01 -3.36
N MET A 27 -21.31 -1.02 -3.39
CA MET A 27 -21.65 0.40 -3.28
C MET A 27 -22.42 0.89 -4.50
N VAL A 28 -21.96 0.57 -5.72
CA VAL A 28 -22.59 0.98 -6.98
C VAL A 28 -24.00 0.41 -7.10
N ASN A 29 -24.21 -0.83 -6.67
CA ASN A 29 -25.52 -1.48 -6.68
C ASN A 29 -26.40 -1.09 -5.47
N GLN A 30 -25.95 -0.15 -4.62
CA GLN A 30 -26.63 0.28 -3.40
C GLN A 30 -27.05 -0.87 -2.46
N MET A 31 -26.35 -2.01 -2.51
CA MET A 31 -26.74 -3.20 -1.77
C MET A 31 -26.44 -3.07 -0.27
N THR A 32 -25.33 -2.41 0.09
CA THR A 32 -24.96 -2.20 1.51
C THR A 32 -24.21 -0.88 1.72
N PRO A 33 -24.41 -0.20 2.86
CA PRO A 33 -23.61 0.98 3.22
C PRO A 33 -22.15 0.62 3.60
N ILE A 34 -21.88 -0.67 3.86
CA ILE A 34 -20.56 -1.19 4.26
C ILE A 34 -19.52 -1.01 3.16
N GLY A 35 -19.91 -1.08 1.89
CA GLY A 35 -18.99 -0.90 0.76
C GLY A 35 -18.28 0.46 0.80
N GLY A 36 -19.04 1.54 1.05
CA GLY A 36 -18.48 2.89 1.15
C GLY A 36 -17.56 3.09 2.36
N TRP A 37 -17.83 2.43 3.49
CA TRP A 37 -16.94 2.45 4.64
C TRP A 37 -15.64 1.68 4.38
N TRP A 38 -15.73 0.50 3.76
CA TRP A 38 -14.57 -0.32 3.45
C TRP A 38 -13.60 0.39 2.49
N LEU A 39 -14.14 1.04 1.46
CA LEU A 39 -13.34 1.85 0.52
C LEU A 39 -12.57 2.97 1.23
N LYS A 40 -13.12 3.56 2.30
CA LYS A 40 -12.42 4.59 3.08
C LYS A 40 -11.31 4.03 3.97
N VAL A 41 -11.55 2.89 4.64
CA VAL A 41 -10.60 2.33 5.61
C VAL A 41 -9.46 1.56 4.96
N ALA A 42 -9.75 0.86 3.86
CA ALA A 42 -8.79 -0.04 3.25
C ALA A 42 -7.78 0.67 2.33
N ASP A 43 -7.93 1.96 2.03
CA ASP A 43 -7.05 2.74 1.14
C ASP A 43 -5.59 2.72 1.61
N LEU A 44 -5.34 3.03 2.89
CA LEU A 44 -3.99 3.04 3.47
C LEU A 44 -3.36 1.63 3.50
N PRO A 45 -4.05 0.58 3.99
CA PRO A 45 -3.56 -0.80 3.88
C PRO A 45 -3.22 -1.21 2.44
N LEU A 46 -4.06 -0.88 1.47
CA LEU A 46 -3.83 -1.21 0.06
C LEU A 46 -2.60 -0.48 -0.47
N ALA A 47 -2.46 0.82 -0.18
CA ALA A 47 -1.30 1.61 -0.57
C ALA A 47 -0.01 1.08 0.05
N PHE A 48 -0.03 0.71 1.33
CA PHE A 48 1.12 0.15 2.04
C PHE A 48 1.60 -1.15 1.38
N VAL A 49 0.66 -2.08 1.17
CA VAL A 49 0.97 -3.39 0.59
C VAL A 49 1.40 -3.26 -0.88
N GLY A 50 0.78 -2.36 -1.65
CA GLY A 50 1.18 -2.04 -3.01
C GLY A 50 2.61 -1.48 -3.09
N LEU A 51 2.97 -0.56 -2.19
CA LEU A 51 4.33 -0.02 -2.10
C LEU A 51 5.34 -1.09 -1.69
N LEU A 52 5.03 -1.93 -0.71
CA LEU A 52 5.89 -3.05 -0.32
C LEU A 52 6.12 -4.04 -1.48
N TYR A 53 5.05 -4.38 -2.19
CA TYR A 53 5.13 -5.29 -3.33
C TYR A 53 5.94 -4.68 -4.49
N GLY A 54 5.68 -3.41 -4.81
CA GLY A 54 6.38 -2.67 -5.84
C GLY A 54 7.86 -2.50 -5.52
N ALA A 55 8.19 -2.02 -4.31
CA ALA A 55 9.58 -1.83 -3.87
C ALA A 55 10.36 -3.15 -3.82
N SER A 56 9.74 -4.22 -3.28
CA SER A 56 10.38 -5.54 -3.23
C SER A 56 10.59 -6.13 -4.63
N SER A 57 9.62 -5.94 -5.54
CA SER A 57 9.74 -6.38 -6.92
C SER A 57 10.82 -5.63 -7.67
N LEU A 58 10.86 -4.30 -7.55
CA LEU A 58 11.89 -3.45 -8.16
C LEU A 58 13.28 -3.80 -7.63
N TYR A 59 13.41 -4.01 -6.31
CA TYR A 59 14.68 -4.41 -5.70
C TYR A 59 15.17 -5.74 -6.25
N LEU A 60 14.30 -6.75 -6.39
CA LEU A 60 14.67 -8.04 -6.95
C LEU A 60 14.98 -7.99 -8.45
N SER A 61 14.33 -7.09 -9.20
CA SER A 61 14.60 -6.90 -10.63
C SER A 61 15.94 -6.26 -10.92
N VAL A 62 16.43 -5.38 -10.03
CA VAL A 62 17.68 -4.62 -10.24
C VAL A 62 18.86 -5.21 -9.46
N LYS A 63 18.62 -6.04 -8.43
CA LYS A 63 19.68 -6.66 -7.63
C LYS A 63 20.55 -7.60 -8.48
N PRO A 64 21.89 -7.37 -8.55
CA PRO A 64 22.82 -8.33 -9.13
C PRO A 64 22.86 -9.63 -8.33
N LYS A 65 22.98 -10.79 -9.00
CA LYS A 65 22.95 -12.11 -8.36
C LYS A 65 24.01 -12.30 -7.26
N ASP A 66 25.15 -11.61 -7.35
CA ASP A 66 26.32 -11.87 -6.50
C ASP A 66 26.62 -10.82 -5.42
N ARG A 67 25.83 -9.73 -5.30
CA ARG A 67 26.06 -8.73 -4.24
C ARG A 67 24.80 -8.19 -3.60
N GLU A 68 24.81 -8.16 -2.27
CA GLU A 68 23.89 -7.34 -1.48
C GLU A 68 24.31 -5.88 -1.59
N SER A 69 23.53 -5.08 -2.32
CA SER A 69 23.78 -3.64 -2.44
C SER A 69 22.89 -2.87 -1.46
N ARG A 70 23.48 -2.45 -0.34
CA ARG A 70 22.82 -1.56 0.63
C ARG A 70 22.38 -0.25 -0.03
N ALA A 71 23.13 0.24 -1.01
CA ALA A 71 22.77 1.43 -1.79
C ALA A 71 21.43 1.24 -2.52
N LEU A 72 21.23 0.10 -3.20
CA LEU A 72 19.96 -0.21 -3.88
C LEU A 72 18.78 -0.24 -2.90
N PHE A 73 18.99 -0.77 -1.69
CA PHE A 73 17.95 -0.80 -0.66
C PHE A 73 17.51 0.62 -0.27
N TYR A 74 18.46 1.54 -0.03
CA TYR A 74 18.13 2.91 0.33
C TYR A 74 17.53 3.69 -0.85
N THR A 75 18.06 3.53 -2.07
CA THR A 75 17.55 4.24 -3.25
C THR A 75 16.10 3.88 -3.58
N ILE A 76 15.66 2.66 -3.28
CA ILE A 76 14.29 2.21 -3.52
C ILE A 76 13.42 2.43 -2.27
N GLY A 77 13.97 2.16 -1.09
CA GLY A 77 13.26 2.25 0.18
C GLY A 77 12.93 3.68 0.59
N ILE A 78 13.85 4.63 0.43
CA ILE A 78 13.62 6.03 0.84
C ILE A 78 12.46 6.65 0.07
N PRO A 79 12.38 6.59 -1.28
CA PRO A 79 11.22 7.08 -2.02
C PRO A 79 9.92 6.37 -1.62
N ALA A 80 9.94 5.05 -1.43
CA ALA A 80 8.76 4.30 -1.03
C ALA A 80 8.22 4.75 0.34
N VAL A 81 9.12 4.97 1.31
CA VAL A 81 8.77 5.49 2.64
C VAL A 81 8.27 6.93 2.56
N ALA A 82 8.89 7.78 1.74
CA ALA A 82 8.46 9.17 1.54
C ALA A 82 7.05 9.24 0.94
N ILE A 83 6.76 8.43 -0.08
CA ILE A 83 5.43 8.34 -0.70
C ILE A 83 4.41 7.85 0.35
N PHE A 84 4.72 6.77 1.07
CA PHE A 84 3.79 6.25 2.08
C PHE A 84 3.51 7.25 3.20
N SER A 85 4.56 7.94 3.68
CA SER A 85 4.43 8.97 4.71
C SER A 85 3.58 10.13 4.23
N THR A 86 3.73 10.53 2.97
CA THR A 86 2.90 11.58 2.35
C THR A 86 1.43 11.17 2.32
N LEU A 87 1.14 9.93 1.90
CA LEU A 87 -0.23 9.40 1.89
C LEU A 87 -0.82 9.33 3.30
N LEU A 88 -0.02 8.96 4.30
CA LEU A 88 -0.44 8.91 5.70
C LEU A 88 -0.81 10.31 6.19
N VAL A 89 0.06 11.31 5.95
CA VAL A 89 -0.22 12.70 6.33
C VAL A 89 -1.49 13.22 5.65
N LEU A 90 -1.66 13.00 4.34
CA LEU A 90 -2.84 13.45 3.61
C LEU A 90 -4.13 12.77 4.09
N ASN A 91 -4.06 11.49 4.47
CA ASN A 91 -5.22 10.74 4.96
C ASN A 91 -5.71 11.27 6.31
N PHE A 92 -4.80 11.65 7.21
CA PHE A 92 -5.13 12.17 8.55
C PHE A 92 -5.14 13.71 8.64
N TRP A 93 -4.81 14.42 7.57
CA TRP A 93 -4.80 15.89 7.53
C TRP A 93 -6.13 16.52 8.01
N PRO A 94 -7.31 16.05 7.57
CA PRO A 94 -8.59 16.62 8.04
C PRO A 94 -8.83 16.40 9.54
N ALA A 95 -8.34 15.29 10.10
CA ALA A 95 -8.48 14.98 11.52
C ALA A 95 -7.59 15.90 12.38
N LEU A 96 -6.41 16.26 11.88
CA LEU A 96 -5.50 17.22 12.54
C LEU A 96 -6.09 18.64 12.60
N SER A 97 -6.80 19.07 11.56
CA SER A 97 -7.51 20.36 11.55
C SER A 97 -8.74 20.39 12.49
N LEU A 98 -9.34 19.25 12.81
CA LEU A 98 -10.50 19.17 13.72
C LEU A 98 -10.12 19.20 15.21
N VAL A 99 -8.87 18.88 15.55
CA VAL A 99 -8.36 18.91 16.94
C VAL A 99 -7.91 20.32 17.35
N SER A 100 -7.74 21.23 16.39
CA SER A 100 -7.23 22.59 16.59
C SER A 100 -8.29 23.69 16.56
N GLY A 101 -9.58 23.34 16.53
CA GLY A 101 -10.74 24.25 16.65
C GLY A 101 -11.67 23.82 17.76
#